data_AF-A0A963PD79-F1
#
_entry.id   AF-A0A963PD79-F1
#
_cell.length_a   1.000
_cell.length_b   1.000
_cell.length_c   1.000
_cell.angle_alpha   90.00
_cell.angle_beta   90.00
_cell.angle_gamma   90.00
#
_symmetry.space_group_name_H-M   'P 1'
#
loop_
_entity.id
_entity.type
_entity.pdbx_description
1 polymer ?
#
loop_
_entity_poly.entity_id
_entity_poly.type
_entity_poly.pdbx_seq_one_letter_code
_entity_poly.pdbx_strand_id
1 'polypeptide(L)' 'DVRFEGDGPPEQGRRGRVPQDALAGVLTGGGSADPVEAVGEDAVLALERAAFMRLVREEATLQRMEHTLGTGRPLRN' A
#
# COMPACT_ATOMS: atom_id res chain seq x y z
N ASP A 1 -9.38 9.12 -34.08
CA ASP A 1 -9.41 10.14 -33.01
C ASP A 1 -10.12 9.62 -31.77
N VAL A 2 -9.40 9.48 -30.66
CA VAL A 2 -10.01 9.41 -29.33
C VAL A 2 -9.39 10.54 -28.53
N ARG A 3 -10.14 11.63 -28.35
CA ARG A 3 -9.76 12.74 -27.48
C ARG A 3 -10.17 12.37 -26.06
N PHE A 4 -9.19 12.10 -25.20
CA PHE A 4 -9.40 12.00 -23.76
C PHE A 4 -9.47 13.42 -23.20
N GLU A 5 -10.69 13.92 -23.09
CA GLU A 5 -10.98 15.19 -22.44
C GLU A 5 -11.37 14.88 -20.99
N GLY A 6 -10.53 15.31 -20.05
CA GLY A 6 -10.74 15.15 -18.61
C GLY A 6 -9.45 14.79 -17.90
N ASP A 7 -8.77 15.79 -17.35
CA ASP A 7 -8.54 15.84 -15.90
C ASP A 7 -8.07 17.25 -15.53
N GLY A 8 -8.84 17.93 -14.68
CA GLY A 8 -8.35 19.14 -14.01
C GLY A 8 -7.14 18.79 -13.14
N PRO A 9 -6.39 19.78 -12.63
CA PRO A 9 -5.29 19.47 -11.73
C PRO A 9 -5.84 18.62 -10.57
N PRO A 10 -5.26 17.44 -10.28
CA PRO A 10 -5.76 16.59 -9.22
C PRO A 10 -5.73 17.41 -7.93
N GLU A 11 -6.86 17.45 -7.21
CA GLU A 11 -6.85 17.83 -5.79
C GLU A 11 -5.67 17.11 -5.17
N GLN A 12 -4.73 17.87 -4.58
CA GLN A 12 -3.49 17.31 -4.04
C GLN A 12 -3.84 16.40 -2.85
N GLY A 13 -4.20 15.17 -3.19
CA GLY A 13 -4.66 14.13 -2.31
C GLY A 13 -3.56 13.72 -1.36
N ARG A 14 -3.95 13.56 -0.09
CA ARG A 14 -3.15 13.14 1.05
C ARG A 14 -1.99 12.20 0.67
N ARG A 15 -0.75 12.62 0.98
CA ARG A 15 0.50 11.88 0.73
C ARG A 15 0.34 10.38 1.02
N GLY A 16 0.83 9.53 0.12
CA GLY A 16 0.79 8.07 0.26
C GLY A 16 1.58 7.60 1.48
N ARG A 17 0.91 7.49 2.62
CA ARG A 17 1.44 6.95 3.87
C ARG A 17 1.21 5.45 3.90
N VAL A 18 2.27 4.68 4.14
CA VAL A 18 2.10 3.30 4.63
C VAL A 18 1.59 3.38 6.07
N PRO A 19 0.47 2.76 6.42
CA PRO A 19 0.03 2.68 7.80
C PRO A 19 1.10 2.00 8.66
N GLN A 20 1.57 2.71 9.69
CA GLN A 20 2.65 2.26 10.58
C GLN A 20 2.33 0.90 11.21
N ASP A 21 1.05 0.67 11.52
CA ASP A 21 0.56 -0.58 12.12
C ASP A 21 0.76 -1.80 11.22
N ALA A 22 0.67 -1.62 9.90
CA ALA A 22 0.90 -2.70 8.94
C ALA A 22 2.35 -3.16 8.98
N LEU A 23 3.27 -2.20 8.96
CA LEU A 23 4.70 -2.45 8.99
C LEU A 23 5.12 -3.02 10.34
N ALA A 24 4.65 -2.43 11.45
CA ALA A 24 4.91 -2.92 12.79
C ALA A 24 4.47 -4.38 12.93
N GLY A 25 3.24 -4.72 12.49
CA GLY A 25 2.74 -6.09 12.58
C GLY A 25 3.59 -7.11 11.83
N VAL A 26 4.16 -6.77 10.68
CA VAL A 26 5.08 -7.68 9.97
C VAL A 26 6.42 -7.79 10.70
N LEU A 27 7.03 -6.64 11.03
CA LEU A 27 8.38 -6.60 11.59
C LEU A 27 8.46 -7.18 13.02
N THR A 28 7.37 -7.14 13.77
CA THR A 28 7.31 -7.75 15.11
C THR A 28 6.77 -9.18 15.08
N GLY A 29 6.44 -9.74 13.91
CA GLY A 29 5.85 -11.07 13.79
C GLY A 29 4.39 -11.18 14.27
N GLY A 30 3.69 -10.05 14.37
CA GLY A 30 2.28 -9.96 14.74
C GLY A 30 2.05 -9.70 16.23
N GLY A 31 0.78 -9.60 16.63
CA GLY A 31 0.40 -9.26 18.01
C GLY A 31 0.57 -10.39 19.03
N SER A 32 0.84 -11.61 18.57
CA SER A 32 1.01 -12.80 19.41
C SER A 32 2.43 -13.38 19.37
N ALA A 33 3.38 -12.68 18.73
CA ALA A 33 4.77 -13.12 18.71
C ALA A 33 5.40 -12.95 20.10
N ASP A 34 6.23 -13.92 20.49
CA ASP A 34 7.07 -13.81 21.67
C ASP A 34 8.32 -12.98 21.31
N PRO A 35 8.74 -12.01 22.15
CA PRO A 35 9.88 -11.15 21.86
C PRO A 35 11.25 -11.87 21.85
N VAL A 36 11.32 -13.09 22.39
CA VAL A 36 12.56 -13.87 22.50
C VAL A 36 12.62 -14.98 21.44
N GLU A 37 11.47 -15.50 21.02
CA GLU A 37 11.39 -16.56 20.02
C GLU A 37 11.34 -16.01 18.60
N ALA A 38 12.12 -16.63 17.71
CA ALA A 38 12.11 -16.27 16.31
C ALA A 38 10.80 -16.71 15.64
N VAL A 39 10.21 -15.83 14.84
CA VAL A 39 9.06 -16.15 14.00
C VAL A 39 9.56 -16.78 12.69
N GLY A 40 8.99 -17.93 12.33
CA GLY A 40 9.36 -18.64 11.12
C GLY A 40 9.03 -17.86 9.84
N GLU A 41 9.80 -18.09 8.78
CA GLU A 41 9.67 -17.40 7.49
C GLU A 41 8.26 -17.50 6.91
N ASP A 42 7.65 -18.68 6.92
CA ASP A 42 6.27 -18.88 6.41
C ASP A 42 5.24 -18.02 7.15
N ALA A 43 5.43 -17.81 8.45
CA ALA A 43 4.54 -16.96 9.25
C ALA A 43 4.75 -15.48 8.90
N VAL A 44 6.00 -15.04 8.68
CA VAL A 44 6.29 -13.69 8.20
C VAL A 44 5.69 -13.45 6.82
N LEU A 45 5.84 -14.39 5.89
CA LEU A 45 5.25 -14.31 4.55
C LEU A 45 3.72 -14.22 4.59
N ALA A 46 3.08 -14.96 5.50
CA ALA A 46 1.64 -14.88 5.70
C ALA A 46 1.21 -13.47 6.19
N LEU A 47 1.96 -12.88 7.12
CA LEU A 47 1.73 -11.52 7.63
C LEU A 47 1.92 -10.47 6.53
N GLU A 48 3.00 -10.56 5.76
CA GLU A 48 3.29 -9.67 4.63
C GLU A 48 2.18 -9.70 3.60
N ARG A 49 1.76 -10.90 3.20
CA ARG A 49 0.67 -11.08 2.24
C ARG A 49 -0.64 -10.48 2.77
N ALA A 50 -0.97 -10.71 4.04
CA ALA A 50 -2.18 -10.15 4.64
C ALA A 50 -2.15 -8.62 4.68
N ALA A 51 -1.02 -8.04 5.10
CA ALA A 51 -0.81 -6.60 5.15
C ALA A 51 -0.89 -5.98 3.74
N PHE A 52 -0.18 -6.56 2.76
CA PHE A 52 -0.20 -6.11 1.38
C PHE A 52 -1.62 -6.13 0.79
N MET A 53 -2.33 -7.26 0.91
CA MET A 53 -3.68 -7.40 0.39
C MET A 53 -4.65 -6.41 1.04
N ARG A 54 -4.45 -6.07 2.32
CA ARG A 54 -5.25 -5.01 2.95
C ARG A 54 -4.95 -3.64 2.34
N LEU A 55 -3.68 -3.28 2.20
CA LEU A 55 -3.25 -1.96 1.72
C LEU A 55 -3.53 -1.70 0.24
N VAL A 56 -3.54 -2.75 -0.59
CA VAL A 56 -3.82 -2.60 -2.02
C VAL A 56 -5.27 -2.17 -2.29
N ARG A 57 -6.18 -2.43 -1.34
CA ARG A 57 -7.59 -2.05 -1.40
C ARG A 57 -7.88 -0.66 -0.85
N GLU A 58 -6.88 0.04 -0.32
CA GLU A 58 -7.05 1.41 0.15
C GLU A 58 -7.32 2.34 -1.03
N GLU A 59 -8.32 3.20 -0.91
CA GLU A 59 -8.75 4.12 -1.97
C GLU A 59 -7.59 4.95 -2.53
N ALA A 60 -6.75 5.51 -1.65
CA ALA A 60 -5.57 6.26 -2.06
C ALA A 60 -4.55 5.41 -2.85
N THR A 61 -4.47 4.10 -2.60
CA THR A 61 -3.62 3.19 -3.37
C THR A 61 -4.21 2.93 -4.75
N LEU A 62 -5.52 2.71 -4.84
CA LEU A 62 -6.22 2.53 -6.12
C LEU A 62 -6.09 3.77 -7.00
N GLN A 63 -6.32 4.96 -6.44
CA GLN A 63 -6.14 6.23 -7.15
C GLN A 63 -4.72 6.42 -7.70
N ARG A 64 -3.69 5.99 -6.95
CA ARG A 64 -2.30 6.00 -7.45
C ARG A 64 -2.07 5.01 -8.58
N MET A 65 -2.69 3.84 -8.52
CA MET A 65 -2.62 2.84 -9.59
C MET A 65 -3.31 3.38 -10.85
N GLU A 66 -4.52 3.90 -10.73
CA GLU A 66 -5.27 4.51 -11.83
C GLU A 66 -4.48 5.65 -12.48
N HIS A 67 -3.93 6.58 -11.68
CA HIS A 67 -3.09 7.65 -12.19
C HIS A 67 -1.86 7.12 -12.94
N THR A 68 -1.16 6.14 -12.37
CA THR A 68 0.05 5.58 -12.98
C THR A 68 -0.29 4.89 -14.30
N LEU A 69 -1.40 4.15 -14.34
CA LEU A 69 -1.88 3.47 -15.54
C LEU A 69 -2.37 4.47 -16.61
N GLY A 70 -3.06 5.54 -16.21
CA GLY A 70 -3.60 6.55 -17.13
C GLY A 70 -2.54 7.50 -17.69
N THR A 71 -1.53 7.86 -16.90
CA THR A 71 -0.53 8.87 -17.29
C THR A 71 0.85 8.30 -17.62
N GLY A 72 1.12 7.04 -17.26
CA GLY A 72 2.45 6.43 -17.35
C GLY A 72 3.46 7.01 -16.36
N ARG A 73 3.04 7.89 -15.44
CA ARG A 73 3.91 8.59 -14.49
C ARG A 73 3.43 8.30 -13.06
N PRO A 74 4.33 7.97 -12.12
CA PRO A 74 3.95 7.80 -10.72
C PRO A 74 3.51 9.13 -10.08
N LEU A 75 2.53 9.06 -9.17
CA LEU A 75 2.23 10.20 -8.29
C LEU A 75 3.42 10.45 -7.35
N ARG A 76 3.92 11.70 -7.34
CA ARG A 76 5.02 12.12 -6.45
C ARG A 76 4.50 12.34 -5.03
N ASN A 77 5.31 11.97 -4.04
CA ASN A 77 5.03 12.12 -2.61
C ASN A 77 5.27 13.56 -2.15
#